data_AF-X1JPB9-F1
#
_entry.id   AF-X1JPB9-F1
#
_cell.length_a   1.000
_cell.length_b   1.000
_cell.length_c   1.000
_cell.angle_alpha   90.00
_cell.angle_beta   90.00
_cell.angle_gamma   90.00
#
_symmetry.space_group_name_H-M   'P 1'
#
loop_
_entity.id
_entity.type
_entity.pdbx_description
1 polymer ?
#
loop_
_entity_poly.entity_id
_entity_poly.type
_entity_poly.pdbx_seq_one_letter_code
_entity_poly.pdbx_strand_id
1 'polypeptide(L)'
;MKYTVTQGQMGNNAIIVFAPEILDERTWNAIGVYAAAEGELSNPRIYDWTAGPAGGVSYRESDFPVAIPLGNEVTAEVMSMNTGPSRQQLRCTVHFEDPDGLTKGSHTETFYCDPYGAIYTATPRVRINKDGTWKLHALLEAI
;
A
#
# COMPACT_ATOMS: atom_id res chain seq x y z
N MET A 1 34.26 17.63 -9.17
CA MET A 1 33.26 17.07 -10.11
C MET A 1 31.89 17.41 -9.53
N LYS A 2 31.11 18.29 -10.20
CA LYS A 2 29.77 18.68 -9.72
C LYS A 2 28.77 17.69 -10.33
N TYR A 3 28.08 16.92 -9.49
CA TYR A 3 26.95 16.10 -9.94
C TYR A 3 25.72 16.99 -9.97
N THR A 4 25.18 17.22 -11.17
CA THR A 4 23.85 17.81 -11.34
C THR A 4 22.84 16.69 -11.09
N VAL A 5 22.12 16.78 -9.96
CA VAL A 5 20.98 15.89 -9.68
C VAL A 5 19.82 16.41 -10.52
N THR A 6 19.52 15.72 -11.62
CA THR A 6 18.27 15.91 -12.34
C THR A 6 17.16 15.42 -11.41
N GLN A 7 16.25 16.29 -10.99
CA GLN A 7 15.00 15.88 -10.34
C GLN A 7 14.22 15.04 -11.37
N GLY A 8 14.45 13.72 -11.36
CA GLY A 8 13.53 12.78 -11.99
C GLY A 8 12.18 12.91 -11.31
N GLN A 9 11.10 12.91 -12.11
CA GLN A 9 9.73 12.90 -11.59
C GLN A 9 9.64 11.85 -10.50
N MET A 10 9.33 12.32 -9.27
CA MET A 10 9.06 11.45 -8.14
C MET A 10 7.93 10.51 -8.56
N GLY A 11 8.22 9.21 -8.65
CA GLY A 11 7.19 8.21 -8.90
C GLY A 11 6.10 8.33 -7.85
N ASN A 12 4.85 8.15 -8.28
CA ASN A 12 3.64 8.17 -7.44
C ASN A 12 3.59 6.97 -6.48
N ASN A 13 4.59 6.83 -5.60
CA ASN A 13 4.60 5.81 -4.57
C ASN A 13 3.75 6.32 -3.40
N ALA A 14 2.46 5.96 -3.44
CA ALA A 14 1.48 6.42 -2.47
C ALA A 14 1.81 5.92 -1.06
N ILE A 15 2.23 6.84 -0.19
CA ILE A 15 1.93 6.76 1.24
C ILE A 15 0.61 7.50 1.42
N ILE A 16 -0.46 6.80 1.76
CA ILE A 16 -1.68 7.46 2.23
C ILE A 16 -1.55 7.65 3.74
N VAL A 17 -1.28 8.89 4.13
CA VAL A 17 -1.26 9.32 5.54
C VAL A 17 -2.68 9.69 5.94
N PHE A 18 -3.19 9.06 7.01
CA PHE A 18 -4.53 9.32 7.51
C PHE A 18 -4.49 10.31 8.69
N ALA A 19 -5.26 11.40 8.54
CA ALA A 19 -5.63 12.46 9.50
C ALA A 19 -5.06 13.87 9.18
N PRO A 20 -5.89 14.92 9.31
CA PRO A 20 -5.41 16.31 9.33
C PRO A 20 -4.66 16.57 10.65
N GLU A 21 -3.55 17.31 10.57
CA GLU A 21 -2.71 17.80 11.68
C GLU A 21 -1.60 16.89 12.24
N ILE A 22 -1.22 15.79 11.56
CA ILE A 22 0.03 15.08 11.87
C ILE A 22 0.94 15.06 10.64
N LEU A 23 1.97 15.91 10.66
CA LEU A 23 3.15 15.81 9.80
C LEU A 23 3.95 14.60 10.27
N ASP A 24 3.60 13.41 9.79
CA ASP A 24 4.50 12.27 9.92
C ASP A 24 5.61 12.43 8.88
N GLU A 25 6.84 12.37 9.36
CA GLU A 25 8.04 12.74 8.61
C GLU A 25 8.15 11.88 7.37
N ARG A 26 8.36 12.55 6.22
CA ARG A 26 8.75 11.94 4.95
C ARG A 26 9.81 10.85 5.16
N THR A 27 9.42 9.57 5.19
CA THR A 27 10.35 8.46 5.01
C THR A 27 10.59 8.23 3.52
N TRP A 28 11.19 9.25 2.90
CA TRP A 28 11.82 9.17 1.58
C TRP A 28 13.30 8.84 1.77
N ASN A 29 13.63 7.62 2.18
CA ASN A 29 15.03 7.16 2.24
C ASN A 29 15.21 5.71 1.71
N ALA A 30 14.34 5.25 0.81
CA ALA A 30 14.69 4.09 -0.01
C ALA A 30 15.50 4.59 -1.22
N ILE A 31 16.82 4.44 -1.16
CA ILE A 31 17.66 4.52 -2.35
C ILE A 31 17.41 3.23 -3.15
N GLY A 32 16.58 3.32 -4.19
CA GLY A 32 16.42 2.22 -5.15
C GLY A 32 17.65 2.12 -6.05
N VAL A 33 18.37 1.00 -5.96
CA VAL A 33 19.51 0.67 -6.85
C VAL A 33 19.03 -0.35 -7.88
N TYR A 34 17.90 -0.08 -8.55
CA TYR A 34 17.26 -0.99 -9.50
C TYR A 34 16.81 -0.24 -10.75
N ALA A 35 16.67 -0.96 -11.87
CA ALA A 35 16.15 -0.40 -13.11
C ALA A 35 14.72 0.13 -12.90
N ALA A 36 14.37 1.25 -13.52
CA ALA A 36 13.02 1.80 -13.44
C ALA A 36 12.01 0.79 -13.99
N ALA A 37 11.12 0.27 -13.13
CA ALA A 37 9.99 -0.55 -13.51
C ALA A 37 8.87 0.36 -14.04
N GLU A 38 8.21 -0.03 -15.13
CA GLU A 38 6.98 0.63 -15.59
C GLU A 38 5.79 0.03 -14.84
N GLY A 39 5.63 0.41 -13.58
CA GLY A 39 4.51 -0.03 -12.74
C GLY A 39 4.14 0.98 -11.68
N GLU A 40 2.89 0.90 -11.20
CA GLU A 40 2.36 1.80 -10.18
C GLU A 40 1.52 1.04 -9.15
N LEU A 41 1.39 1.64 -7.95
CA LEU A 41 0.47 1.22 -6.91
C LEU A 41 -0.75 2.14 -6.94
N SER A 42 -1.95 1.58 -6.86
CA SER A 42 -3.21 2.34 -6.87
C SER A 42 -4.32 1.60 -6.11
N ASN A 43 -5.47 2.26 -5.97
CA ASN A 43 -6.68 1.72 -5.34
C ASN A 43 -6.45 1.02 -3.98
N PRO A 44 -5.81 1.68 -3.00
CA PRO A 44 -5.71 1.11 -1.66
C PRO A 44 -7.10 0.96 -1.06
N ARG A 45 -7.30 -0.16 -0.35
CA ARG A 45 -8.57 -0.52 0.25
C ARG A 45 -8.37 -1.24 1.57
N ILE A 46 -9.31 -1.01 2.49
CA ILE A 46 -9.47 -1.82 3.69
C ILE A 46 -10.77 -2.60 3.57
N TYR A 47 -10.71 -3.91 3.72
CA TYR A 47 -11.92 -4.74 3.83
C TYR A 47 -12.08 -5.21 5.27
N ASP A 48 -13.13 -4.73 5.93
CA ASP A 48 -13.52 -5.14 7.27
C ASP A 48 -14.45 -6.35 7.17
N TRP A 49 -14.01 -7.51 7.64
CA TRP A 49 -14.71 -8.78 7.57
C TRP A 49 -15.81 -8.95 8.63
N THR A 50 -15.85 -8.02 9.58
CA THR A 50 -16.71 -8.05 10.77
C THR A 50 -17.80 -7.01 10.73
N ALA A 51 -17.64 -5.98 9.89
CA ALA A 51 -18.65 -4.94 9.73
C ALA A 51 -19.86 -5.39 8.90
N GLY A 52 -21.03 -4.86 9.29
CA GLY A 52 -22.28 -4.94 8.54
C GLY A 52 -23.06 -6.26 8.71
N PRO A 53 -24.35 -6.26 8.34
CA PRO A 53 -25.26 -7.40 8.56
C PRO A 53 -24.93 -8.63 7.70
N ALA A 54 -24.03 -8.52 6.72
CA ALA A 54 -23.66 -9.59 5.79
C ALA A 54 -22.19 -10.05 5.90
N GLY A 55 -21.45 -9.63 6.93
CA GLY A 55 -20.08 -10.10 7.16
C GLY A 55 -19.01 -9.48 6.25
N GLY A 56 -19.19 -8.21 5.88
CA GLY A 56 -18.07 -7.39 5.45
C GLY A 56 -18.42 -6.06 4.79
N VAL A 57 -17.52 -5.09 4.94
CA VAL A 57 -17.58 -3.75 4.33
C VAL A 57 -16.24 -3.44 3.68
N SER A 58 -16.28 -2.85 2.50
CA SER A 58 -15.10 -2.40 1.75
C SER A 58 -14.99 -0.88 1.82
N TYR A 59 -13.90 -0.37 2.38
CA TYR A 59 -13.55 1.06 2.38
C TYR A 59 -12.46 1.33 1.35
N ARG A 60 -12.76 2.15 0.35
CA ARG A 60 -11.86 2.55 -0.73
C ARG A 60 -11.13 3.84 -0.36
N GLU A 61 -10.15 4.21 -1.18
CA GLU A 61 -9.38 5.46 -1.02
C GLU A 61 -10.27 6.71 -0.77
N SER A 62 -11.38 6.84 -1.50
CA SER A 62 -12.32 7.96 -1.36
C SER A 62 -13.10 7.99 -0.04
N ASP A 63 -13.16 6.87 0.68
CA ASP A 63 -13.90 6.76 1.94
C ASP A 63 -13.05 7.22 3.14
N PHE A 64 -11.73 7.34 2.96
CA PHE A 64 -10.82 7.62 4.06
C PHE A 64 -10.81 9.09 4.50
N PRO A 65 -10.64 9.38 5.81
CA PRO A 65 -10.44 8.41 6.90
C PRO A 65 -11.75 7.72 7.35
N VAL A 66 -11.66 6.43 7.71
CA VAL A 66 -12.79 5.64 8.24
C VAL A 66 -12.51 5.20 9.67
N ALA A 67 -13.55 5.23 10.52
CA ALA A 67 -13.48 4.69 11.87
C ALA A 67 -13.83 3.20 11.86
N ILE A 68 -12.87 2.35 12.23
CA ILE A 68 -13.06 0.90 12.36
C ILE A 68 -13.11 0.54 13.85
N PRO A 69 -14.21 -0.07 14.34
CA PRO A 69 -14.33 -0.47 15.74
C PRO A 69 -13.21 -1.42 16.19
N LEU A 70 -12.77 -1.27 17.44
CA LEU A 70 -11.91 -2.25 18.08
C LEU A 70 -12.57 -3.63 18.10
N GLY A 71 -11.76 -4.65 17.88
CA GLY A 71 -12.17 -6.05 17.81
C GLY A 71 -12.45 -6.54 16.39
N ASN A 72 -12.66 -5.64 15.42
CA ASN A 72 -12.90 -5.98 14.02
C ASN A 72 -11.66 -6.59 13.35
N GLU A 73 -11.89 -7.48 12.38
CA GLU A 73 -10.84 -8.09 11.56
C GLU A 73 -10.85 -7.49 10.16
N VAL A 74 -9.69 -6.99 9.71
CA VAL A 74 -9.54 -6.31 8.43
C VAL A 74 -8.44 -6.93 7.58
N THR A 75 -8.56 -6.82 6.26
CA THR A 75 -7.44 -6.99 5.33
C THR A 75 -7.13 -5.65 4.69
N ALA A 76 -5.85 -5.29 4.61
CA ALA A 76 -5.40 -4.11 3.87
C ALA A 76 -4.83 -4.55 2.53
N GLU A 77 -5.29 -3.95 1.45
CA GLU A 77 -4.93 -4.35 0.08
C GLU A 77 -4.58 -3.14 -0.78
N VAL A 78 -3.75 -3.38 -1.80
CA VAL A 78 -3.39 -2.40 -2.82
C VAL A 78 -3.38 -3.08 -4.18
N MET A 79 -3.69 -2.32 -5.23
CA MET A 79 -3.56 -2.77 -6.60
C MET A 79 -2.18 -2.42 -7.12
N SER A 80 -1.47 -3.40 -7.68
CA SER A 80 -0.26 -3.22 -8.46
C SER A 80 -0.60 -3.26 -9.94
N MET A 81 -0.18 -2.27 -10.70
CA MET A 81 -0.40 -2.16 -12.13
C MET A 81 0.91 -2.20 -12.90
N ASN A 82 0.91 -2.92 -14.02
CA ASN A 82 1.94 -2.80 -15.05
C ASN A 82 1.49 -1.71 -16.03
N THR A 83 2.19 -0.57 -16.06
CA THR A 83 1.85 0.55 -16.96
C THR A 83 2.60 0.48 -18.29
N GLY A 84 3.48 -0.51 -18.44
CA GLY A 84 4.32 -0.72 -19.62
C GLY A 84 3.66 -1.55 -20.71
N PRO A 85 4.20 -1.51 -21.94
CA PRO A 85 3.66 -2.25 -23.08
C PRO A 85 4.09 -3.72 -23.12
N SER A 86 4.94 -4.17 -22.19
CA SER A 86 5.48 -5.53 -22.13
C SER A 86 5.07 -6.23 -20.83
N ARG A 87 5.02 -7.57 -20.87
CA ARG A 87 4.79 -8.37 -19.66
C ARG A 87 6.02 -8.26 -18.76
N GLN A 88 5.80 -7.94 -17.49
CA GLN A 88 6.87 -7.76 -16.50
C GLN A 88 6.71 -8.76 -15.36
N GLN A 89 7.82 -9.18 -14.76
CA GLN A 89 7.81 -9.86 -13.47
C GLN A 89 7.92 -8.80 -12.37
N LEU A 90 6.94 -8.76 -11.48
CA LEU A 90 6.82 -7.77 -10.42
C LEU A 90 6.74 -8.46 -9.06
N ARG A 91 7.16 -7.75 -8.02
CA ARG A 91 6.99 -8.12 -6.62
C ARG A 91 6.28 -7.00 -5.89
N CYS A 92 5.14 -7.32 -5.26
CA CYS A 92 4.46 -6.40 -4.35
C CYS A 92 4.65 -6.88 -2.91
N THR A 93 5.01 -5.96 -2.02
CA THR A 93 5.03 -6.17 -0.57
C THR A 93 4.09 -5.19 0.08
N VAL A 94 3.21 -5.66 0.95
CA VAL A 94 2.28 -4.84 1.74
C VAL A 94 2.50 -5.05 3.23
N HIS A 95 2.42 -3.97 4.00
CA HIS A 95 2.51 -3.96 5.45
C HIS A 95 1.35 -3.15 6.02
N PHE A 96 0.69 -3.69 7.03
CA PHE A 96 -0.35 -2.99 7.79
C PHE A 96 0.14 -2.76 9.21
N GLU A 97 0.35 -1.49 9.54
CA GLU A 97 0.99 -1.03 10.78
C GLU A 97 -0.04 -0.47 11.75
N ASP A 98 0.17 -0.77 13.03
CA ASP A 98 -0.59 -0.17 14.13
C ASP A 98 -0.15 1.28 14.41
N PRO A 99 -0.85 2.00 15.31
CA PRO A 99 -0.51 3.38 15.65
C PRO A 99 0.88 3.58 16.26
N ASP A 100 1.56 2.53 16.72
CA ASP A 100 2.94 2.59 17.22
C ASP A 100 3.98 2.35 16.11
N GLY A 101 3.55 2.12 14.87
CA GLY A 101 4.42 1.74 13.75
C GLY A 101 4.83 0.27 13.75
N LEU A 102 4.13 -0.60 14.49
CA LEU A 102 4.40 -2.04 14.48
C LEU A 102 3.58 -2.72 13.39
N THR A 103 4.24 -3.40 12.46
CA THR A 103 3.57 -4.23 11.44
C THR A 103 2.79 -5.38 12.10
N LYS A 104 1.48 -5.44 11.85
CA LYS A 104 0.59 -6.51 12.30
C LYS A 104 0.16 -7.46 11.19
N GLY A 105 0.13 -6.98 9.95
CA GLY A 105 -0.12 -7.77 8.77
C GLY A 105 0.97 -7.53 7.74
N SER A 106 1.47 -8.58 7.12
CA SER A 106 2.46 -8.47 6.04
C SER A 106 2.21 -9.56 5.01
N HIS A 107 2.37 -9.20 3.74
CA HIS A 107 2.36 -10.16 2.64
C HIS A 107 3.28 -9.67 1.52
N THR A 108 4.01 -10.61 0.93
CA THR A 108 4.82 -10.37 -0.27
C THR A 108 4.41 -11.39 -1.33
N GLU A 109 4.13 -10.88 -2.52
CA GLU A 109 3.75 -11.69 -3.67
C GLU A 109 4.66 -11.37 -4.86
N THR A 110 5.02 -12.39 -5.62
CA THR A 110 5.75 -12.25 -6.89
C THR A 110 4.90 -12.82 -8.00
N PHE A 111 4.69 -12.03 -9.05
CA PHE A 111 3.76 -12.36 -10.13
C PHE A 111 4.25 -11.83 -11.48
N TYR A 112 3.75 -12.42 -12.54
CA TYR A 112 3.86 -11.83 -13.88
C TYR A 112 2.63 -10.98 -14.15
N CYS A 113 2.84 -9.72 -14.51
CA CYS A 113 1.77 -8.80 -14.84
C CYS A 113 1.80 -8.51 -16.34
N ASP A 114 0.71 -8.83 -17.04
CA ASP A 114 0.56 -8.54 -18.47
C ASP A 114 0.54 -7.01 -18.72
N PRO A 115 0.81 -6.55 -19.96
CA PRO A 115 0.76 -5.13 -20.29
C PRO A 115 -0.58 -4.51 -19.87
N TYR A 116 -0.54 -3.38 -19.14
CA TYR A 116 -1.73 -2.68 -18.61
C TYR A 116 -2.60 -3.53 -17.67
N GLY A 117 -2.07 -4.66 -17.20
CA GLY A 117 -2.71 -5.55 -16.24
C GLY A 117 -2.62 -5.02 -14.81
N ALA A 118 -3.45 -5.58 -13.93
CA ALA A 118 -3.51 -5.22 -12.53
C ALA A 118 -3.72 -6.46 -11.65
N ILE A 119 -3.04 -6.50 -10.51
CA ILE A 119 -3.16 -7.56 -9.49
C ILE A 119 -3.32 -6.90 -8.12
N TYR A 120 -4.20 -7.45 -7.28
CA TYR A 120 -4.34 -7.02 -5.89
C TYR A 120 -3.49 -7.88 -4.98
N THR A 121 -2.75 -7.24 -4.09
CA THR A 121 -1.99 -7.90 -3.02
C THR A 121 -2.54 -7.41 -1.68
N ALA A 122 -2.88 -8.35 -0.80
CA ALA A 122 -3.54 -8.08 0.47
C ALA A 122 -2.79 -8.70 1.65
N THR A 123 -2.84 -8.07 2.82
CA THR A 123 -2.40 -8.69 4.07
C THR A 123 -3.31 -9.86 4.47
N PRO A 124 -2.86 -10.77 5.34
CA PRO A 124 -3.76 -11.61 6.13
C PRO A 124 -4.76 -10.76 6.93
N ARG A 125 -5.79 -11.41 7.49
CA ARG A 125 -6.71 -10.73 8.42
C ARG A 125 -5.97 -10.27 9.66
N VAL A 126 -6.11 -8.99 9.98
CA VAL A 126 -5.54 -8.32 11.15
C VAL A 126 -6.66 -7.83 12.03
N ARG A 127 -6.57 -8.14 13.33
CA ARG A 127 -7.52 -7.63 14.31
C ARG A 127 -7.15 -6.20 14.73
N ILE A 128 -8.07 -5.25 14.59
CA ILE A 128 -7.92 -3.90 15.11
C ILE A 128 -8.06 -3.96 16.63
N ASN A 129 -6.96 -3.80 17.34
CA ASN A 129 -6.89 -3.96 18.80
C ASN A 129 -6.34 -2.73 19.52
N LYS A 130 -6.13 -1.64 18.78
CA LYS A 130 -5.56 -0.41 19.30
C LYS A 130 -6.20 0.81 18.65
N ASP A 131 -6.55 1.79 19.48
CA ASP A 131 -7.04 3.09 19.03
C ASP A 131 -5.89 3.90 18.41
N GLY A 132 -6.21 4.63 17.35
CA GLY A 132 -5.29 5.50 16.63
C GLY A 132 -5.29 5.23 15.12
N THR A 133 -4.35 5.86 14.43
CA THR A 133 -4.20 5.71 12.98
C THR A 133 -3.42 4.45 12.63
N TRP A 134 -4.08 3.54 11.92
CA TRP A 134 -3.43 2.39 11.27
C TRP A 134 -3.03 2.77 9.84
N LYS A 135 -1.92 2.22 9.35
CA LYS A 135 -1.35 2.59 8.04
C LYS A 135 -1.13 1.37 7.16
N LEU A 136 -1.49 1.49 5.88
CA LEU A 136 -1.08 0.55 4.84
C LEU A 136 0.16 1.13 4.13
N HIS A 137 1.26 0.39 4.17
CA HIS A 137 2.45 0.62 3.39
C HIS A 137 2.55 -0.43 2.29
N ALA A 138 2.99 -0.02 1.11
CA ALA A 138 3.18 -0.92 0.00
C ALA A 138 4.44 -0.55 -0.79
N LEU A 139 5.09 -1.58 -1.33
CA LEU A 139 6.27 -1.48 -2.19
C LEU A 139 6.05 -2.36 -3.42
N LEU A 140 6.30 -1.80 -4.60
CA LEU A 140 6.26 -2.53 -5.87
C LEU A 140 7.64 -2.46 -6.53
N GLU A 141 8.17 -3.62 -6.93
CA GLU A 141 9.50 -3.76 -7.49
C GLU A 141 9.42 -4.58 -8.80
N ALA A 142 10.19 -4.20 -9.82
CA ALA A 142 10.54 -5.15 -10.89
C ALA A 142 11.68 -6.05 -10.42
N ILE A 143 11.67 -7.30 -10.88
CA ILE A 143 12.62 -8.35 -10.50
C ILE A 143 13.14 -9.12 -11.71
#